data_AF-A0AAU7ZVH1-F1
#
_entry.id   AF-A0AAU7ZVH1-F1
#
_cell.length_a   1.000
_cell.length_b   1.000
_cell.length_c   1.000
_cell.angle_alpha   90.00
_cell.angle_beta   90.00
_cell.angle_gamma   90.00
#
_symmetry.space_group_name_H-M   'P 1'
#
loop_
_entity.id
_entity.type
_entity.pdbx_description
1 polymer ?
#
loop_
_entity_poly.entity_id
_entity_poly.type
_entity_poly.pdbx_seq_one_letter_code
_entity_poly.pdbx_strand_id
1 'polypeptide(L)'
;MSRSLKVFGALLFGLVLGAGVGANAATTTTTGKTKHHSAGTTRVATSVKAHSGASHSSSAAKSASHAVATTTVAGRRRHGARPTLAVRRTRYQEHFSASSYADNLTLGDVVEGEDPLVRAAAIEALGNMNGTAIAIDPSTGRILAMVNQKLALSRGAEPCSTIKLTVALAALEEGIVNKDTPVNLGGHYHLTMTEALAHSNNLYFETLGRQLGFERVKHYANEFGLGELAGYQIQGEQLGTYPDEVLPASLGGVGRMCSFGESVSMTPLQLGALVSAIANGGTLYYLQHPETAVDVATFEPKVKRVLDIAPLIPEISVGMQGAVQYGTARSLRANFSQFPVMGKTGTCSNNGTRFGWFGSFADTPKGRIVTVFFLEGGRPTFGPKAAELTGEFYRALWDKDYFQQKPTVETSGVVGASE
;
A
#
# COMPACT_ATOMS: atom_id res chain seq x y z
N MET A 1 -10.27 -66.92 -23.47
CA MET A 1 -8.89 -67.44 -23.52
C MET A 1 -7.97 -66.27 -23.20
N SER A 2 -7.60 -66.09 -21.93
CA SER A 2 -6.26 -66.39 -21.37
C SER A 2 -5.19 -65.47 -21.99
N ARG A 3 -4.51 -64.57 -21.26
CA ARG A 3 -3.69 -64.87 -20.07
C ARG A 3 -3.46 -63.65 -19.17
N SER A 4 -3.59 -63.90 -17.86
CA SER A 4 -2.89 -63.20 -16.77
C SER A 4 -1.53 -63.85 -16.49
N LEU A 5 -0.55 -63.07 -16.04
CA LEU A 5 0.60 -63.49 -15.19
C LEU A 5 1.18 -62.19 -14.59
N LYS A 6 1.00 -61.86 -13.29
CA LYS A 6 1.69 -62.33 -12.06
C LYS A 6 3.20 -61.99 -12.03
N VAL A 7 3.91 -61.62 -10.94
CA VAL A 7 3.76 -61.30 -9.49
C VAL A 7 5.18 -60.82 -9.03
N PHE A 8 5.29 -60.21 -7.83
CA PHE A 8 6.44 -60.08 -6.89
C PHE A 8 7.14 -58.70 -6.85
N GLY A 9 7.40 -58.07 -5.69
CA GLY A 9 7.45 -58.58 -4.32
C GLY A 9 7.33 -57.50 -3.24
N ALA A 10 7.25 -57.96 -1.98
CA ALA A 10 6.82 -57.24 -0.79
C ALA A 10 7.94 -57.07 0.26
N LEU A 11 7.61 -56.26 1.28
CA LEU A 11 8.18 -56.10 2.63
C LEU A 11 9.48 -55.31 2.81
N LEU A 12 9.41 -54.24 3.62
CA LEU A 12 9.98 -54.29 4.97
C LEU A 12 9.30 -53.30 5.95
N PHE A 13 9.12 -53.81 7.17
CA PHE A 13 8.54 -53.23 8.38
C PHE A 13 9.50 -52.24 9.07
N GLY A 14 8.98 -51.24 9.79
CA GLY A 14 9.77 -50.37 10.65
C GLY A 14 8.91 -49.49 11.57
N LEU A 15 8.36 -50.10 12.61
CA LEU A 15 7.62 -49.46 13.72
C LEU A 15 8.62 -49.15 14.85
N VAL A 16 8.67 -47.90 15.35
CA VAL A 16 9.21 -47.60 16.69
C VAL A 16 8.29 -46.60 17.40
N LEU A 17 7.57 -47.12 18.39
CA LEU A 17 6.96 -46.38 19.49
C LEU A 17 7.99 -46.24 20.61
N GLY A 18 8.02 -45.06 21.25
CA GLY A 18 8.67 -44.84 22.54
C GLY A 18 7.96 -43.71 23.29
N ALA A 19 7.10 -44.09 24.24
CA ALA A 19 6.48 -43.21 25.21
C ALA A 19 7.40 -43.03 26.44
N GLY A 20 7.22 -41.92 27.15
CA GLY A 20 8.20 -41.35 28.08
C GLY A 20 8.08 -41.70 29.56
N VAL A 21 8.97 -41.07 30.34
CA VAL A 21 9.00 -40.79 31.79
C VAL A 21 10.09 -39.69 31.91
N GLY A 22 10.07 -38.59 32.65
CA GLY A 22 9.31 -38.14 33.81
C GLY A 22 10.31 -37.42 34.75
N ALA A 23 9.99 -36.20 35.17
CA ALA A 23 10.55 -35.43 36.30
C ALA A 23 12.03 -34.98 36.28
N ASN A 24 12.31 -33.66 36.35
CA ASN A 24 12.47 -32.97 37.64
C ASN A 24 12.69 -31.45 37.49
N ALA A 25 12.24 -30.74 38.53
CA ALA A 25 12.24 -29.29 38.69
C ALA A 25 13.63 -28.69 38.95
N ALA A 26 13.82 -27.41 38.60
CA ALA A 26 14.67 -26.48 39.35
C ALA A 26 14.28 -25.02 39.03
N THR A 27 13.37 -24.52 39.85
CA THR A 27 13.13 -23.11 40.15
C THR A 27 14.42 -22.46 40.65
N THR A 28 14.83 -21.31 40.11
CA THR A 28 15.76 -20.41 40.81
C THR A 28 15.17 -19.02 40.89
N THR A 29 14.44 -18.80 41.96
CA THR A 29 14.09 -17.51 42.53
C THR A 29 15.34 -16.97 43.23
N THR A 30 15.82 -15.79 42.84
CA THR A 30 16.64 -14.93 43.72
C THR A 30 15.88 -13.64 43.97
N THR A 31 15.10 -13.65 45.06
CA THR A 31 14.69 -12.48 45.82
C THR A 31 15.89 -11.93 46.60
N GLY A 32 16.11 -10.61 46.57
CA GLY A 32 17.25 -9.99 47.24
C GLY A 32 17.20 -8.47 47.40
N LYS A 33 16.20 -7.99 48.15
CA LYS A 33 16.23 -6.79 49.03
C LYS A 33 16.24 -5.39 48.42
N THR A 34 15.10 -4.73 48.64
CA THR A 34 14.89 -3.31 48.85
C THR A 34 15.79 -2.71 49.95
N LYS A 35 16.19 -1.44 49.78
CA LYS A 35 16.21 -0.43 50.86
C LYS A 35 16.22 1.00 50.28
N HIS A 36 15.24 1.77 50.73
CA HIS A 36 15.08 3.21 50.58
C HIS A 36 16.06 4.02 51.45
N HIS A 37 16.00 5.35 51.28
CA HIS A 37 16.52 6.49 52.06
C HIS A 37 17.69 7.22 51.37
N SER A 38 17.78 8.54 51.33
CA SER A 38 16.84 9.63 51.58
C SER A 38 17.43 10.91 50.96
N ALA A 39 16.58 11.90 50.72
CA ALA A 39 16.97 13.29 50.47
C ALA A 39 17.75 13.89 51.66
N GLY A 40 18.55 14.91 51.36
CA GLY A 40 19.34 15.66 52.34
C GLY A 40 20.07 16.84 51.72
N THR A 41 19.33 17.93 51.50
CA THR A 41 19.72 19.25 51.01
C THR A 41 20.66 19.97 52.01
N THR A 42 21.53 20.87 51.51
CA THR A 42 21.52 22.35 51.74
C THR A 42 22.88 23.01 52.06
N ARG A 43 23.04 24.17 51.40
CA ARG A 43 23.74 25.43 51.75
C ARG A 43 25.02 25.71 50.97
N VAL A 44 25.01 26.60 49.97
CA VAL A 44 24.76 28.08 49.95
C VAL A 44 25.97 28.87 50.43
N ALA A 45 26.54 29.66 49.52
CA ALA A 45 26.98 31.02 49.80
C ALA A 45 27.01 31.84 48.48
N THR A 46 26.02 32.70 48.33
CA THR A 46 25.94 33.82 47.38
C THR A 46 26.64 35.05 47.95
N SER A 47 27.29 35.87 47.12
CA SER A 47 27.32 37.30 47.36
C SER A 47 27.37 38.11 46.07
N VAL A 48 26.39 39.01 45.98
CA VAL A 48 26.13 40.04 44.98
C VAL A 48 26.92 41.31 45.35
N LYS A 49 27.44 42.08 44.39
CA LYS A 49 27.09 43.50 44.18
C LYS A 49 27.95 44.23 43.15
N ALA A 50 27.27 45.17 42.51
CA ALA A 50 27.67 46.05 41.43
C ALA A 50 28.24 47.39 41.93
N HIS A 51 28.67 48.15 40.93
CA HIS A 51 28.67 49.62 40.76
C HIS A 51 29.95 50.44 40.93
N SER A 52 30.26 51.09 39.79
CA SER A 52 30.56 52.52 39.58
C SER A 52 31.81 53.13 40.20
N GLY A 53 32.52 53.93 39.39
CA GLY A 53 33.41 54.97 39.90
C GLY A 53 34.44 55.38 38.87
N ALA A 54 34.50 56.67 38.59
CA ALA A 54 35.21 57.27 37.48
C ALA A 54 36.67 57.65 37.78
N SER A 55 37.38 57.98 36.69
CA SER A 55 38.30 59.12 36.54
C SER A 55 39.82 58.94 36.79
N HIS A 56 40.57 59.48 35.80
CA HIS A 56 41.92 60.10 35.83
C HIS A 56 43.13 59.20 36.17
N SER A 57 44.33 59.34 35.57
CA SER A 57 44.92 60.29 34.62
C SER A 57 46.31 59.79 34.15
N SER A 58 46.75 60.32 33.00
CA SER A 58 48.12 60.72 32.62
C SER A 58 49.26 59.68 32.54
N SER A 59 49.85 59.55 31.34
CA SER A 59 51.16 60.18 31.06
C SER A 59 51.47 60.19 29.55
N ALA A 60 52.04 61.30 29.11
CA ALA A 60 52.28 61.68 27.73
C ALA A 60 53.61 61.16 27.16
N ALA A 61 53.68 61.01 25.84
CA ALA A 61 54.91 61.24 25.05
C ALA A 61 54.53 61.76 23.65
N LYS A 62 55.18 62.86 23.26
CA LYS A 62 54.95 63.66 22.04
C LYS A 62 55.77 63.15 20.85
N SER A 63 55.26 63.41 19.65
CA SER A 63 55.93 63.81 18.38
C SER A 63 55.27 63.09 17.19
N ALA A 64 54.98 63.66 16.02
CA ALA A 64 55.28 64.94 15.41
C ALA A 64 54.14 65.33 14.44
N SER A 65 54.02 66.62 14.18
CA SER A 65 53.03 67.23 13.30
C SER A 65 53.44 67.19 11.82
N HIS A 66 52.54 66.72 10.94
CA HIS A 66 52.44 67.21 9.57
C HIS A 66 50.97 67.48 9.24
N ALA A 67 50.68 68.75 8.97
CA ALA A 67 49.40 69.20 8.45
C ALA A 67 49.31 68.87 6.96
N VAL A 68 48.26 68.17 6.56
CA VAL A 68 47.85 68.05 5.15
C VAL A 68 46.35 68.31 5.09
N ALA A 69 45.98 69.18 4.15
CA ALA A 69 44.66 69.74 3.94
C ALA A 69 43.56 68.68 3.84
N THR A 70 42.47 68.89 4.57
CA THR A 70 41.19 68.23 4.38
C THR A 70 40.58 68.65 3.03
N THR A 71 40.67 67.77 2.03
CA THR A 71 39.75 67.77 0.90
C THR A 71 38.70 66.69 1.17
N THR A 72 37.46 67.11 1.39
CA THR A 72 36.30 66.25 1.56
C THR A 72 35.98 65.55 0.25
N VAL A 73 36.52 64.35 0.05
CA VAL A 73 36.02 63.43 -0.98
C VAL A 73 34.82 62.70 -0.40
N ALA A 74 33.63 63.05 -0.87
CA ALA A 74 32.39 62.34 -0.58
C ALA A 74 32.50 60.88 -1.08
N GLY A 75 32.95 59.99 -0.20
CA GLY A 75 32.99 58.55 -0.42
C GLY A 75 31.57 58.00 -0.50
N ARG A 76 31.06 57.91 -1.73
CA ARG A 76 29.79 57.25 -2.07
C ARG A 76 29.95 55.76 -1.72
N ARG A 77 29.49 55.35 -0.53
CA ARG A 77 29.33 53.94 -0.16
C ARG A 77 28.40 53.28 -1.17
N ARG A 78 28.97 52.54 -2.14
CA ARG A 78 28.20 51.58 -2.94
C ARG A 78 27.86 50.42 -2.02
N HIS A 79 26.66 50.44 -1.45
CA HIS A 79 26.03 49.20 -1.00
C HIS A 79 25.89 48.31 -2.23
N GLY A 80 26.75 47.29 -2.34
CA GLY A 80 26.55 46.20 -3.28
C GLY A 80 25.26 45.48 -2.90
N ALA A 81 24.16 45.83 -3.57
CA ALA A 81 22.96 45.02 -3.54
C ALA A 81 23.33 43.64 -4.08
N ARG A 82 23.36 42.63 -3.22
CA ARG A 82 23.33 41.24 -3.67
C ARG A 82 22.08 41.10 -4.53
N PRO A 83 22.16 40.69 -5.81
CA PRO A 83 20.98 40.39 -6.57
C PRO A 83 20.32 39.19 -5.90
N THR A 84 19.22 39.43 -5.18
CA THR A 84 18.31 38.35 -4.85
C THR A 84 17.71 37.90 -6.17
N LEU A 85 18.22 36.78 -6.70
CA LEU A 85 17.55 36.04 -7.75
C LEU A 85 16.17 35.68 -7.19
N ALA A 86 15.17 36.48 -7.54
CA ALA A 86 13.78 36.15 -7.30
C ALA A 86 13.49 34.92 -8.15
N VAL A 87 13.64 33.73 -7.55
CA VAL A 87 13.15 32.50 -8.13
C VAL A 87 11.65 32.67 -8.22
N ARG A 88 11.17 33.05 -9.41
CA ARG A 88 9.75 33.07 -9.73
C ARG A 88 9.29 31.64 -9.56
N ARG A 89 8.65 31.33 -8.43
CA ARG A 89 7.92 30.07 -8.26
C ARG A 89 6.82 30.07 -9.30
N THR A 90 7.11 29.53 -10.48
CA THR A 90 6.09 29.12 -11.43
C THR A 90 5.24 28.11 -10.68
N ARG A 91 4.06 28.55 -10.23
CA ARG A 91 3.02 27.63 -9.78
C ARG A 91 2.59 26.89 -11.04
N TYR A 92 3.18 25.73 -11.27
CA TYR A 92 2.68 24.80 -12.27
C TYR A 92 1.27 24.41 -11.81
N GLN A 93 0.26 24.94 -12.50
CA GLN A 93 -1.12 24.51 -12.31
C GLN A 93 -1.40 23.45 -13.37
N GLU A 94 -1.66 22.22 -12.92
CA GLU A 94 -2.17 21.19 -13.81
C GLU A 94 -3.57 21.60 -14.27
N HIS A 95 -3.73 21.72 -15.59
CA HIS A 95 -5.02 21.93 -16.21
C HIS A 95 -5.63 20.55 -16.50
N PHE A 96 -6.72 20.23 -15.82
CA PHE A 96 -7.46 19.00 -16.06
C PHE A 96 -8.57 19.24 -17.09
N SER A 97 -8.66 18.37 -18.09
CA SER A 97 -9.65 18.42 -19.16
C SER A 97 -10.76 17.38 -18.98
N ALA A 98 -10.51 16.30 -18.23
CA ALA A 98 -11.49 15.26 -17.96
C ALA A 98 -12.50 15.67 -16.86
N SER A 99 -13.78 15.35 -17.07
CA SER A 99 -14.79 15.42 -16.02
C SER A 99 -14.44 14.46 -14.88
N SER A 100 -14.70 14.87 -13.65
CA SER A 100 -14.56 13.98 -12.49
C SER A 100 -15.84 13.21 -12.15
N TYR A 101 -16.94 13.58 -12.80
CA TYR A 101 -18.24 13.01 -12.56
C TYR A 101 -18.70 12.22 -13.78
N ALA A 102 -19.28 11.05 -13.54
CA ALA A 102 -19.77 10.16 -14.58
C ALA A 102 -21.25 10.36 -14.85
N ASP A 103 -21.62 10.17 -16.11
CA ASP A 103 -23.00 10.00 -16.53
C ASP A 103 -23.29 8.49 -16.65
N ASN A 104 -24.30 8.01 -15.93
CA ASN A 104 -24.80 6.62 -15.98
C ASN A 104 -23.73 5.53 -15.76
N LEU A 105 -23.13 5.49 -14.56
CA LEU A 105 -22.08 4.54 -14.17
C LEU A 105 -22.39 3.06 -14.43
N THR A 106 -23.67 2.67 -14.39
CA THR A 106 -24.10 1.27 -14.47
C THR A 106 -24.62 0.87 -15.85
N LEU A 107 -24.57 1.78 -16.82
CA LEU A 107 -25.15 1.54 -18.14
C LEU A 107 -24.38 0.45 -18.88
N GLY A 108 -25.05 -0.67 -19.16
CA GLY A 108 -24.49 -1.81 -19.88
C GLY A 108 -23.78 -2.83 -19.00
N ASP A 109 -23.80 -2.68 -17.67
CA ASP A 109 -23.28 -3.69 -16.74
C ASP A 109 -24.16 -4.96 -16.77
N VAL A 110 -23.52 -6.13 -16.77
CA VAL A 110 -24.17 -7.44 -16.56
C VAL A 110 -24.18 -7.77 -15.07
N VAL A 111 -25.37 -7.92 -14.47
CA VAL A 111 -25.52 -7.86 -13.00
C VAL A 111 -26.13 -9.09 -12.35
N GLU A 112 -26.69 -10.02 -13.13
CA GLU A 112 -27.55 -11.09 -12.58
C GLU A 112 -26.77 -12.09 -11.71
N GLY A 113 -25.50 -12.35 -11.98
CA GLY A 113 -24.65 -13.21 -11.14
C GLY A 113 -23.88 -12.50 -10.02
N GLU A 114 -24.06 -11.18 -9.84
CA GLU A 114 -23.42 -10.40 -8.78
C GLU A 114 -24.18 -10.49 -7.45
N ASP A 115 -23.49 -10.22 -6.33
CA ASP A 115 -24.12 -10.05 -5.03
C ASP A 115 -24.83 -8.68 -4.98
N PRO A 116 -26.16 -8.63 -4.80
CA PRO A 116 -26.91 -7.39 -4.88
C PRO A 116 -26.59 -6.40 -3.75
N LEU A 117 -26.20 -6.87 -2.56
CA LEU A 117 -25.83 -6.00 -1.43
C LEU A 117 -24.46 -5.39 -1.67
N VAL A 118 -23.51 -6.19 -2.14
CA VAL A 118 -22.15 -5.73 -2.51
C VAL A 118 -22.22 -4.73 -3.66
N ARG A 119 -23.00 -5.02 -4.70
CA ARG A 119 -23.19 -4.12 -5.83
C ARG A 119 -23.84 -2.80 -5.39
N ALA A 120 -24.92 -2.85 -4.60
CA ALA A 120 -25.58 -1.66 -4.11
C ALA A 120 -24.64 -0.77 -3.28
N ALA A 121 -23.83 -1.37 -2.40
CA ALA A 121 -22.82 -0.64 -1.63
C ALA A 121 -21.74 0.00 -2.53
N ALA A 122 -21.33 -0.68 -3.61
CA ALA A 122 -20.33 -0.17 -4.54
C ALA A 122 -20.87 1.01 -5.37
N ILE A 123 -22.13 0.95 -5.80
CA ILE A 123 -22.82 2.06 -6.50
C ILE A 123 -22.97 3.26 -5.55
N GLU A 124 -23.45 3.02 -4.32
CA GLU A 124 -23.63 4.04 -3.30
C GLU A 124 -22.31 4.77 -3.00
N ALA A 125 -21.22 4.01 -2.83
CA ALA A 125 -19.89 4.54 -2.57
C ALA A 125 -19.27 5.29 -3.76
N LEU A 126 -19.46 4.82 -5.00
CA LEU A 126 -18.99 5.57 -6.17
C LEU A 126 -19.74 6.89 -6.33
N GLY A 127 -21.03 6.91 -5.97
CA GLY A 127 -21.88 8.08 -6.08
C GLY A 127 -21.89 8.61 -7.52
N ASN A 128 -21.40 9.83 -7.71
CA ASN A 128 -21.26 10.46 -9.02
C ASN A 128 -19.83 10.45 -9.57
N MET A 129 -18.86 9.88 -8.85
CA MET A 129 -17.46 9.89 -9.28
C MET A 129 -17.28 9.04 -10.54
N ASN A 130 -16.54 9.56 -11.51
CA ASN A 130 -16.16 8.80 -12.68
C ASN A 130 -15.10 7.75 -12.31
N GLY A 131 -15.51 6.49 -12.32
CA GLY A 131 -14.68 5.39 -11.85
C GLY A 131 -15.39 4.04 -11.88
N THR A 132 -14.67 3.02 -11.45
CA THR A 132 -15.14 1.65 -11.28
C THR A 132 -14.81 1.15 -9.88
N ALA A 133 -15.67 0.28 -9.37
CA ALA A 133 -15.50 -0.42 -8.11
C ALA A 133 -15.68 -1.91 -8.34
N ILE A 134 -14.70 -2.69 -7.90
CA ILE A 134 -14.69 -4.15 -8.03
C ILE A 134 -14.56 -4.74 -6.63
N ALA A 135 -15.41 -5.70 -6.30
CA ALA A 135 -15.33 -6.48 -5.07
C ALA A 135 -15.10 -7.96 -5.43
N ILE A 136 -14.11 -8.59 -4.79
CA ILE A 136 -13.64 -9.94 -5.12
C ILE A 136 -13.59 -10.76 -3.84
N ASP A 137 -14.03 -12.01 -3.90
CA ASP A 137 -13.72 -13.02 -2.90
C ASP A 137 -12.31 -13.58 -3.19
N PRO A 138 -11.29 -13.26 -2.36
CA PRO A 138 -9.93 -13.68 -2.63
C PRO A 138 -9.74 -15.19 -2.47
N SER A 139 -10.62 -15.89 -1.76
CA SER A 139 -10.48 -17.34 -1.55
C SER A 139 -10.83 -18.16 -2.79
N THR A 140 -11.56 -17.56 -3.73
CA THR A 140 -12.10 -18.24 -4.92
C THR A 140 -11.81 -17.54 -6.24
N GLY A 141 -11.45 -16.25 -6.23
CA GLY A 141 -11.35 -15.42 -7.43
C GLY A 141 -12.70 -14.96 -7.98
N ARG A 142 -13.82 -15.24 -7.29
CA ARG A 142 -15.14 -14.78 -7.72
C ARG A 142 -15.25 -13.27 -7.57
N ILE A 143 -15.63 -12.60 -8.65
CA ILE A 143 -16.06 -11.20 -8.62
C ILE A 143 -17.47 -11.16 -8.02
N LEU A 144 -17.58 -10.55 -6.84
CA LEU A 144 -18.83 -10.37 -6.11
C LEU A 144 -19.66 -9.23 -6.69
N ALA A 145 -19.00 -8.16 -7.16
CA ALA A 145 -19.65 -7.08 -7.90
C ALA A 145 -18.62 -6.33 -8.75
N MET A 146 -19.04 -5.84 -9.92
CA MET A 146 -18.27 -4.98 -10.80
C MET A 146 -19.15 -3.84 -11.31
N VAL A 147 -18.91 -2.62 -10.79
CA VAL A 147 -19.65 -1.41 -11.19
C VAL A 147 -18.86 -0.64 -12.23
N ASN A 148 -19.53 -0.17 -13.29
CA ASN A 148 -18.90 0.43 -14.46
C ASN A 148 -17.92 -0.55 -15.13
N GLN A 149 -18.49 -1.64 -15.64
CA GLN A 149 -17.75 -2.76 -16.26
C GLN A 149 -16.96 -2.29 -17.48
N LYS A 150 -17.47 -1.31 -18.22
CA LYS A 150 -16.75 -0.70 -19.34
C LYS A 150 -15.38 -0.17 -18.92
N LEU A 151 -15.27 0.48 -17.76
CA LEU A 151 -14.00 0.98 -17.24
C LEU A 151 -13.18 -0.15 -16.58
N ALA A 152 -13.82 -1.03 -15.82
CA ALA A 152 -13.19 -2.19 -15.18
C ALA A 152 -12.45 -3.10 -16.17
N LEU A 153 -13.04 -3.31 -17.35
CA LEU A 153 -12.57 -4.18 -18.42
C LEU A 153 -11.72 -3.45 -19.47
N SER A 154 -11.49 -2.14 -19.30
CA SER A 154 -10.68 -1.34 -20.22
C SER A 154 -9.20 -1.73 -20.18
N ARG A 155 -8.39 -1.13 -21.08
CA ARG A 155 -6.92 -1.35 -21.15
C ARG A 155 -6.16 -0.88 -19.90
N GLY A 156 -6.88 -0.35 -18.90
CA GLY A 156 -6.32 0.15 -17.67
C GLY A 156 -5.69 1.53 -17.85
N ALA A 157 -4.90 1.90 -16.85
CA ALA A 157 -4.11 3.12 -16.86
C ALA A 157 -2.79 2.88 -16.14
N GLU A 158 -1.96 3.91 -16.07
CA GLU A 158 -0.76 3.87 -15.24
C GLU A 158 -1.13 3.49 -13.79
N PRO A 159 -0.50 2.46 -13.20
CA PRO A 159 -0.83 2.00 -11.84
C PRO A 159 -0.46 3.05 -10.77
N CYS A 160 0.31 4.07 -11.15
CA CYS A 160 0.86 5.03 -10.22
C CYS A 160 1.63 4.28 -9.11
N SER A 161 1.43 4.68 -7.84
CA SER A 161 2.03 4.01 -6.68
C SER A 161 1.45 2.63 -6.31
N THR A 162 0.46 2.06 -7.01
CA THR A 162 0.02 0.67 -6.70
C THR A 162 1.05 -0.37 -7.15
N ILE A 163 1.90 -0.04 -8.14
CA ILE A 163 3.01 -0.89 -8.59
C ILE A 163 3.99 -1.24 -7.46
N LYS A 164 4.04 -0.41 -6.41
CA LYS A 164 4.94 -0.62 -5.26
C LYS A 164 4.70 -1.94 -4.53
N LEU A 165 3.51 -2.54 -4.66
CA LEU A 165 3.23 -3.86 -4.11
C LEU A 165 4.08 -4.95 -4.79
N THR A 166 4.19 -4.93 -6.12
CA THR A 166 5.00 -5.90 -6.85
C THR A 166 6.49 -5.71 -6.55
N VAL A 167 6.93 -4.46 -6.47
CA VAL A 167 8.33 -4.12 -6.15
C VAL A 167 8.69 -4.52 -4.71
N ALA A 168 7.79 -4.32 -3.75
CA ALA A 168 8.00 -4.72 -2.37
C ALA A 168 8.17 -6.24 -2.25
N LEU A 169 7.27 -7.01 -2.87
CA LEU A 169 7.34 -8.48 -2.88
C LEU A 169 8.62 -8.97 -3.56
N ALA A 170 8.99 -8.40 -4.72
CA ALA A 170 10.23 -8.75 -5.41
C ALA A 170 11.48 -8.48 -4.56
N ALA A 171 11.54 -7.33 -3.87
CA ALA A 171 12.69 -6.99 -3.04
C ALA A 171 12.80 -7.87 -1.78
N LEU A 172 11.67 -8.32 -1.24
CA LEU A 172 11.62 -9.27 -0.12
C LEU A 172 12.06 -10.67 -0.56
N GLU A 173 11.55 -11.14 -1.70
CA GLU A 173 11.90 -12.45 -2.27
C GLU A 173 13.40 -12.55 -2.59
N GLU A 174 13.97 -11.48 -3.15
CA GLU A 174 15.40 -11.39 -3.47
C GLU A 174 16.28 -11.14 -2.22
N GLY A 175 15.69 -11.06 -1.02
CA GLY A 175 16.41 -10.85 0.24
C GLY A 175 17.14 -9.51 0.33
N ILE A 176 16.74 -8.51 -0.46
CA ILE A 176 17.37 -7.18 -0.50
C ILE A 176 17.06 -6.40 0.79
N VAL A 177 15.85 -6.57 1.30
CA VAL A 177 15.32 -5.88 2.48
C VAL A 177 14.35 -6.80 3.22
N ASN A 178 14.11 -6.50 4.50
CA ASN A 178 12.93 -6.93 5.25
C ASN A 178 12.13 -5.70 5.71
N LYS A 179 11.03 -5.91 6.45
CA LYS A 179 10.10 -4.84 6.84
C LYS A 179 10.73 -3.72 7.67
N ASP A 180 11.81 -4.04 8.41
CA ASP A 180 12.51 -3.15 9.34
C ASP A 180 13.85 -2.66 8.81
N THR A 181 14.29 -3.14 7.64
CA THR A 181 15.59 -2.76 7.07
C THR A 181 15.57 -1.26 6.70
N PRO A 182 16.42 -0.43 7.32
CA PRO A 182 16.49 0.99 6.99
C PRO A 182 17.23 1.17 5.67
N VAL A 183 16.53 1.62 4.63
CA VAL A 183 17.15 1.98 3.35
C VAL A 183 17.58 3.45 3.40
N ASN A 184 18.84 3.72 3.09
CA ASN A 184 19.36 5.09 3.01
C ASN A 184 18.85 5.76 1.73
N LEU A 185 18.10 6.85 1.90
CA LEU A 185 17.51 7.64 0.82
C LEU A 185 18.28 8.95 0.56
N GLY A 186 19.46 9.10 1.16
CA GLY A 186 20.35 10.24 1.03
C GLY A 186 20.74 10.84 2.40
N GLY A 187 22.04 11.03 2.60
CA GLY A 187 22.58 11.62 3.83
C GLY A 187 22.20 10.81 5.07
N HIS A 188 21.49 11.45 6.00
CA HIS A 188 20.99 10.83 7.24
C HIS A 188 19.53 10.36 7.14
N TYR A 189 18.88 10.49 5.98
CA TYR A 189 17.48 10.10 5.81
C TYR A 189 17.35 8.62 5.48
N HIS A 190 16.73 7.87 6.38
CA HIS A 190 16.47 6.45 6.24
C HIS A 190 14.97 6.18 6.36
N LEU A 191 14.50 5.13 5.70
CA LEU A 191 13.11 4.70 5.79
C LEU A 191 13.03 3.18 5.78
N THR A 192 12.08 2.63 6.52
CA THR A 192 11.76 1.19 6.50
C THR A 192 10.73 0.86 5.42
N MET A 193 10.59 -0.42 5.04
CA MET A 193 9.52 -0.88 4.13
C MET A 193 8.13 -0.49 4.65
N THR A 194 7.91 -0.65 5.95
CA THR A 194 6.64 -0.34 6.62
C THR A 194 6.26 1.12 6.40
N GLU A 195 7.17 2.04 6.68
CA GLU A 195 6.96 3.47 6.48
C GLU A 195 6.87 3.84 4.99
N ALA A 196 7.68 3.21 4.14
CA ALA A 196 7.68 3.44 2.70
C ALA A 196 6.36 3.05 2.04
N LEU A 197 5.77 1.91 2.41
CA LEU A 197 4.45 1.48 1.95
C LEU A 197 3.36 2.41 2.49
N ALA A 198 3.39 2.74 3.78
CA ALA A 198 2.38 3.58 4.43
C ALA A 198 2.33 5.00 3.84
N HIS A 199 3.50 5.63 3.64
CA HIS A 199 3.62 6.98 3.11
C HIS A 199 3.85 7.04 1.60
N SER A 200 3.91 5.87 0.94
CA SER A 200 4.12 5.76 -0.51
C SER A 200 5.40 6.47 -0.99
N ASN A 201 6.52 6.30 -0.28
CA ASN A 201 7.75 7.05 -0.55
C ASN A 201 8.38 6.62 -1.90
N ASN A 202 8.41 7.52 -2.89
CA ASN A 202 8.92 7.19 -4.23
C ASN A 202 10.40 6.79 -4.20
N LEU A 203 11.23 7.56 -3.50
CA LEU A 203 12.68 7.37 -3.49
C LEU A 203 13.09 6.00 -2.94
N TYR A 204 12.36 5.49 -1.94
CA TYR A 204 12.53 4.13 -1.44
C TYR A 204 12.34 3.08 -2.55
N PHE A 205 11.21 3.13 -3.26
CA PHE A 205 10.91 2.16 -4.32
C PHE A 205 11.75 2.36 -5.59
N GLU A 206 12.21 3.59 -5.87
CA GLU A 206 13.21 3.80 -6.91
C GLU A 206 14.56 3.17 -6.55
N THR A 207 14.95 3.24 -5.27
CA THR A 207 16.19 2.63 -4.77
C THR A 207 16.12 1.11 -4.88
N LEU A 208 15.01 0.51 -4.43
CA LEU A 208 14.78 -0.93 -4.60
C LEU A 208 14.76 -1.34 -6.08
N GLY A 209 14.06 -0.58 -6.93
CA GLY A 209 14.01 -0.84 -8.37
C GLY A 209 15.39 -0.83 -9.04
N ARG A 210 16.26 0.10 -8.64
CA ARG A 210 17.65 0.15 -9.13
C ARG A 210 18.49 -1.03 -8.62
N GLN A 211 18.25 -1.51 -7.41
CA GLN A 211 18.95 -2.66 -6.83
C GLN A 211 18.51 -3.99 -7.47
N LEU A 212 17.21 -4.14 -7.74
CA LEU A 212 16.64 -5.30 -8.45
C LEU A 212 17.09 -5.35 -9.91
N GLY A 213 17.10 -4.20 -10.59
CA GLY A 213 17.31 -4.11 -12.03
C GLY A 213 16.05 -4.48 -12.83
N PHE A 214 15.99 -4.04 -14.09
CA PHE A 214 14.78 -4.14 -14.91
C PHE A 214 14.31 -5.57 -15.15
N GLU A 215 15.21 -6.49 -15.48
CA GLU A 215 14.85 -7.88 -15.78
C GLU A 215 14.14 -8.57 -14.61
N ARG A 216 14.62 -8.40 -13.37
CA ARG A 216 13.98 -8.98 -12.19
C ARG A 216 12.63 -8.33 -11.91
N VAL A 217 12.55 -7.00 -12.00
CA VAL A 217 11.29 -6.27 -11.80
C VAL A 217 10.24 -6.74 -12.80
N LYS A 218 10.62 -6.90 -14.08
CA LYS A 218 9.74 -7.41 -15.13
C LYS A 218 9.34 -8.87 -14.87
N HIS A 219 10.29 -9.72 -14.48
CA HIS A 219 10.03 -11.11 -14.15
C HIS A 219 8.94 -11.24 -13.08
N TYR A 220 9.11 -10.59 -11.92
CA TYR A 220 8.13 -10.62 -10.84
C TYR A 220 6.81 -9.96 -11.21
N ALA A 221 6.83 -8.85 -11.94
CA ALA A 221 5.60 -8.20 -12.40
C ALA A 221 4.74 -9.17 -13.25
N ASN A 222 5.37 -9.87 -14.19
CA ASN A 222 4.69 -10.86 -15.03
C ASN A 222 4.26 -12.10 -14.23
N GLU A 223 5.10 -12.56 -13.30
CA GLU A 223 4.76 -13.66 -12.39
C GLU A 223 3.49 -13.33 -11.58
N PHE A 224 3.37 -12.08 -11.11
CA PHE A 224 2.20 -11.57 -10.42
C PHE A 224 1.00 -11.23 -11.33
N GLY A 225 1.11 -11.51 -12.64
CA GLY A 225 0.01 -11.44 -13.60
C GLY A 225 -0.14 -10.10 -14.33
N LEU A 226 0.77 -9.14 -14.16
CA LEU A 226 0.79 -7.93 -14.98
C LEU A 226 1.17 -8.29 -16.41
N GLY A 227 0.53 -7.64 -17.39
CA GLY A 227 0.73 -7.95 -18.81
C GLY A 227 0.00 -9.22 -19.29
N GLU A 228 -0.78 -9.87 -18.43
CA GLU A 228 -1.64 -11.02 -18.76
C GLU A 228 -3.12 -10.71 -18.46
N LEU A 229 -4.06 -11.40 -19.12
CA LEU A 229 -5.48 -11.32 -18.73
C LEU A 229 -5.65 -11.87 -17.31
N ALA A 230 -6.42 -11.16 -16.49
CA ALA A 230 -6.73 -11.57 -15.13
C ALA A 230 -7.99 -12.44 -15.09
N GLY A 231 -8.95 -12.19 -15.97
CA GLY A 231 -10.21 -12.91 -16.05
C GLY A 231 -10.12 -14.28 -16.72
N TYR A 232 -11.03 -15.18 -16.35
CA TYR A 232 -11.32 -16.41 -17.05
C TYR A 232 -12.44 -16.17 -18.06
N GLN A 233 -12.08 -15.91 -19.32
CA GLN A 233 -13.04 -15.75 -20.42
C GLN A 233 -14.06 -14.62 -20.21
N ILE A 234 -13.69 -13.56 -19.48
CA ILE A 234 -14.57 -12.40 -19.28
C ILE A 234 -14.65 -11.62 -20.61
N GLN A 235 -15.85 -11.51 -21.16
CA GLN A 235 -16.04 -10.82 -22.44
C GLN A 235 -15.67 -9.34 -22.33
N GLY A 236 -14.93 -8.83 -23.33
CA GLY A 236 -14.52 -7.43 -23.38
C GLY A 236 -13.31 -7.07 -22.52
N GLU A 237 -12.80 -7.98 -21.68
CA GLU A 237 -11.57 -7.76 -20.91
C GLU A 237 -10.41 -7.41 -21.86
N GLN A 238 -9.80 -6.25 -21.63
CA GLN A 238 -8.61 -5.82 -22.33
C GLN A 238 -7.35 -6.16 -21.54
N LEU A 239 -6.25 -6.35 -22.27
CA LEU A 239 -4.94 -6.57 -21.68
C LEU A 239 -4.34 -5.25 -21.20
N GLY A 240 -3.74 -5.26 -20.01
CA GLY A 240 -2.76 -4.23 -19.61
C GLY A 240 -1.48 -4.32 -20.43
N THR A 241 -0.43 -3.62 -20.04
CA THR A 241 0.87 -3.71 -20.72
C THR A 241 1.99 -3.55 -19.71
N TYR A 242 2.91 -4.51 -19.70
CA TYR A 242 4.21 -4.36 -19.06
C TYR A 242 5.26 -4.25 -20.17
N PRO A 243 6.10 -3.21 -20.18
CA PRO A 243 7.01 -2.96 -21.30
C PRO A 243 8.12 -4.02 -21.38
N ASP A 244 8.58 -4.28 -22.61
CA ASP A 244 9.69 -5.20 -22.84
C ASP A 244 11.07 -4.55 -22.69
N GLU A 245 11.12 -3.22 -22.74
CA GLU A 245 12.32 -2.41 -22.59
C GLU A 245 12.23 -1.50 -21.38
N VAL A 246 13.38 -1.22 -20.78
CA VAL A 246 13.47 -0.28 -19.66
C VAL A 246 13.17 1.15 -20.13
N LEU A 247 12.46 1.91 -19.29
CA LEU A 247 12.31 3.35 -19.49
C LEU A 247 13.70 4.01 -19.69
N PRO A 248 13.85 5.01 -20.59
CA PRO A 248 15.12 5.70 -20.74
C PRO A 248 15.66 6.29 -19.43
N ALA A 249 16.97 6.21 -19.22
CA ALA A 249 17.61 6.72 -17.99
C ALA A 249 17.36 8.23 -17.77
N SER A 250 17.26 9.01 -18.86
CA SER A 250 16.90 10.44 -18.83
C SER A 250 15.50 10.71 -18.27
N LEU A 251 14.62 9.72 -18.34
CA LEU A 251 13.27 9.76 -17.79
C LEU A 251 13.18 9.06 -16.43
N GLY A 252 14.30 8.58 -15.86
CA GLY A 252 14.38 7.96 -14.53
C GLY A 252 14.52 6.45 -14.51
N GLY A 253 14.47 5.79 -15.67
CA GLY A 253 14.71 4.36 -15.83
C GLY A 253 13.83 3.45 -14.97
N VAL A 254 14.35 2.27 -14.64
CA VAL A 254 13.68 1.28 -13.79
C VAL A 254 13.21 1.86 -12.45
N GLY A 255 13.88 2.90 -11.93
CA GLY A 255 13.47 3.57 -10.71
C GLY A 255 12.05 4.14 -10.83
N ARG A 256 11.78 4.94 -11.87
CA ARG A 256 10.46 5.56 -12.07
C ARG A 256 9.37 4.55 -12.44
N MET A 257 9.74 3.46 -13.12
CA MET A 257 8.85 2.32 -13.32
C MET A 257 8.43 1.69 -11.98
N CYS A 258 9.35 1.58 -11.02
CA CYS A 258 9.08 0.97 -9.72
C CYS A 258 8.36 1.88 -8.72
N SER A 259 8.45 3.20 -8.87
CA SER A 259 7.83 4.16 -7.93
C SER A 259 6.52 4.76 -8.44
N PHE A 260 6.43 5.03 -9.74
CA PHE A 260 5.27 5.64 -10.40
C PHE A 260 4.56 4.69 -11.37
N GLY A 261 5.16 3.55 -11.74
CA GLY A 261 4.54 2.66 -12.72
C GLY A 261 4.64 3.18 -14.15
N GLU A 262 5.57 4.10 -14.43
CA GLU A 262 5.74 4.66 -15.76
C GLU A 262 5.99 3.59 -16.82
N SER A 263 5.41 3.80 -18.00
CA SER A 263 5.38 2.86 -19.12
C SER A 263 4.61 1.56 -18.87
N VAL A 264 3.97 1.40 -17.71
CA VAL A 264 3.08 0.26 -17.40
C VAL A 264 1.63 0.70 -17.54
N SER A 265 0.79 -0.15 -18.13
CA SER A 265 -0.67 -0.05 -18.03
C SER A 265 -1.19 -1.23 -17.22
N MET A 266 -1.93 -0.96 -16.15
CA MET A 266 -2.52 -1.96 -15.27
C MET A 266 -4.04 -1.85 -15.31
N THR A 267 -4.73 -2.96 -15.51
CA THR A 267 -6.19 -3.00 -15.44
C THR A 267 -6.68 -3.11 -13.99
N PRO A 268 -7.90 -2.61 -13.68
CA PRO A 268 -8.52 -2.85 -12.38
C PRO A 268 -8.59 -4.34 -11.99
N LEU A 269 -8.84 -5.23 -12.95
CA LEU A 269 -8.81 -6.68 -12.72
C LEU A 269 -7.42 -7.22 -12.39
N GLN A 270 -6.35 -6.75 -13.05
CA GLN A 270 -4.98 -7.14 -12.72
C GLN A 270 -4.61 -6.72 -11.30
N LEU A 271 -4.96 -5.50 -10.89
CA LEU A 271 -4.74 -5.05 -9.51
C LEU A 271 -5.55 -5.91 -8.51
N GLY A 272 -6.80 -6.21 -8.84
CA GLY A 272 -7.68 -7.05 -8.02
C GLY A 272 -7.14 -8.47 -7.84
N ALA A 273 -6.62 -9.08 -8.91
CA ALA A 273 -6.02 -10.40 -8.88
C ALA A 273 -4.74 -10.44 -8.01
N LEU A 274 -3.84 -9.46 -8.17
CA LEU A 274 -2.65 -9.32 -7.33
C LEU A 274 -3.01 -9.17 -5.85
N VAL A 275 -3.93 -8.26 -5.52
CA VAL A 275 -4.34 -8.03 -4.13
C VAL A 275 -5.07 -9.26 -3.58
N SER A 276 -5.80 -10.02 -4.41
CA SER A 276 -6.40 -11.30 -4.02
C SER A 276 -5.36 -12.36 -3.67
N ALA A 277 -4.30 -12.49 -4.47
CA ALA A 277 -3.20 -13.39 -4.16
C ALA A 277 -2.50 -13.01 -2.85
N ILE A 278 -2.27 -11.72 -2.60
CA ILE A 278 -1.74 -11.24 -1.31
C ILE A 278 -2.72 -11.58 -0.17
N ALA A 279 -4.03 -11.38 -0.38
CA ALA A 279 -5.05 -11.59 0.64
C ALA A 279 -5.28 -13.08 0.96
N ASN A 280 -5.01 -14.01 0.04
CA ASN A 280 -5.28 -15.44 0.25
C ASN A 280 -4.03 -16.30 0.53
N GLY A 281 -2.85 -15.69 0.63
CA GLY A 281 -1.62 -16.44 0.91
C GLY A 281 -0.81 -16.86 -0.32
N GLY A 282 -1.15 -16.39 -1.53
CA GLY A 282 -0.35 -16.59 -2.73
C GLY A 282 -1.04 -17.34 -3.87
N THR A 283 -2.31 -17.72 -3.73
CA THR A 283 -3.02 -18.36 -4.85
C THR A 283 -3.54 -17.31 -5.82
N LEU A 284 -2.95 -17.22 -7.01
CA LEU A 284 -3.47 -16.37 -8.07
C LEU A 284 -4.56 -17.15 -8.81
N TYR A 285 -5.82 -16.80 -8.55
CA TYR A 285 -6.96 -17.30 -9.33
C TYR A 285 -7.10 -16.52 -10.63
N TYR A 286 -7.65 -17.17 -11.66
CA TYR A 286 -8.34 -16.41 -12.69
C TYR A 286 -9.56 -15.77 -12.06
N LEU A 287 -9.76 -14.47 -12.29
CA LEU A 287 -10.98 -13.81 -11.84
C LEU A 287 -12.15 -14.29 -12.68
N GLN A 288 -13.26 -14.59 -12.02
CA GLN A 288 -14.46 -15.12 -12.68
C GLN A 288 -15.64 -14.23 -12.32
N HIS A 289 -16.40 -13.80 -13.33
CA HIS A 289 -17.62 -13.00 -13.18
C HIS A 289 -18.80 -13.82 -13.69
N PRO A 290 -19.44 -14.63 -12.84
CA PRO A 290 -20.67 -15.33 -13.20
C PRO A 290 -21.73 -14.32 -13.65
N GLU A 291 -22.39 -14.58 -14.77
CA GLU A 291 -23.37 -13.65 -15.34
C GLU A 291 -24.81 -14.04 -15.01
N THR A 292 -25.06 -15.30 -14.64
CA THR A 292 -26.40 -15.80 -14.29
C THR A 292 -26.45 -16.50 -12.93
N ALA A 293 -27.65 -16.71 -12.39
CA ALA A 293 -27.83 -17.49 -11.17
C ALA A 293 -27.35 -18.96 -11.31
N VAL A 294 -27.43 -19.51 -12.52
CA VAL A 294 -26.93 -20.86 -12.82
C VAL A 294 -25.41 -20.89 -12.74
N ASP A 295 -24.74 -19.90 -13.34
CA ASP A 295 -23.27 -19.80 -13.29
C ASP A 295 -22.75 -19.64 -11.86
N VAL A 296 -23.49 -18.91 -11.02
CA VAL A 296 -23.19 -18.79 -9.58
C VAL A 296 -23.35 -20.13 -8.87
N ALA A 297 -24.40 -20.88 -9.17
CA ALA A 297 -24.67 -22.17 -8.52
C ALA A 297 -23.67 -23.27 -8.93
N THR A 298 -23.16 -23.22 -10.15
CA THR A 298 -22.15 -24.16 -10.68
C THR A 298 -20.72 -23.60 -10.63
N PHE A 299 -20.51 -22.55 -9.86
CA PHE A 299 -19.23 -21.85 -9.79
C PHE A 299 -18.13 -22.76 -9.24
N GLU A 300 -17.03 -22.88 -9.99
CA GLU A 300 -15.80 -23.53 -9.55
C GLU A 300 -14.61 -22.57 -9.71
N PRO A 301 -13.82 -22.35 -8.64
CA PRO A 301 -12.58 -21.58 -8.72
C PRO A 301 -11.59 -22.17 -9.74
N LYS A 302 -11.00 -21.32 -10.58
CA LYS A 302 -9.91 -21.71 -11.50
C LYS A 302 -8.59 -21.09 -11.06
N VAL A 303 -7.69 -21.93 -10.56
CA VAL A 303 -6.33 -21.51 -10.18
C VAL A 303 -5.53 -21.21 -11.44
N LYS A 304 -4.96 -20.01 -11.52
CA LYS A 304 -4.04 -19.60 -12.59
C LYS A 304 -2.60 -20.01 -12.28
N ARG A 305 -2.15 -19.74 -11.04
CA ARG A 305 -0.83 -20.15 -10.51
C ARG A 305 -0.79 -20.00 -8.99
N VAL A 306 0.20 -20.64 -8.37
CA VAL A 306 0.50 -20.48 -6.93
C VAL A 306 1.83 -19.74 -6.83
N LEU A 307 1.84 -18.66 -6.05
CA LEU A 307 2.98 -17.79 -5.78
C LEU A 307 3.52 -18.13 -4.39
N ASP A 308 4.83 -18.26 -4.24
CA ASP A 308 5.48 -18.53 -2.94
C ASP A 308 5.67 -17.24 -2.12
N ILE A 309 4.59 -16.48 -1.93
CA ILE A 309 4.62 -15.19 -1.21
C ILE A 309 4.08 -15.29 0.21
N ALA A 310 3.60 -16.47 0.64
CA ALA A 310 3.04 -16.68 1.97
C ALA A 310 3.95 -16.18 3.10
N PRO A 311 5.28 -16.45 3.08
CA PRO A 311 6.19 -15.95 4.11
C PRO A 311 6.41 -14.43 4.06
N LEU A 312 6.21 -13.80 2.90
CA LEU A 312 6.46 -12.38 2.68
C LEU A 312 5.27 -11.48 3.05
N ILE A 313 4.05 -12.03 3.03
CA ILE A 313 2.82 -11.26 3.29
C ILE A 313 2.86 -10.49 4.63
N PRO A 314 3.32 -11.07 5.76
CA PRO A 314 3.45 -10.32 7.01
C PRO A 314 4.37 -9.09 6.91
N GLU A 315 5.40 -9.15 6.06
CA GLU A 315 6.40 -8.08 5.90
C GLU A 315 5.81 -6.83 5.20
N ILE A 316 4.87 -7.02 4.27
CA ILE A 316 4.18 -5.91 3.59
C ILE A 316 2.87 -5.50 4.26
N SER A 317 2.19 -6.44 4.92
CA SER A 317 0.84 -6.21 5.47
C SER A 317 0.81 -5.10 6.51
N VAL A 318 1.86 -4.99 7.34
CA VAL A 318 1.98 -3.91 8.34
C VAL A 318 2.06 -2.54 7.66
N GLY A 319 2.84 -2.41 6.58
CA GLY A 319 2.92 -1.17 5.80
C GLY A 319 1.62 -0.84 5.06
N MET A 320 0.97 -1.85 4.48
CA MET A 320 -0.34 -1.71 3.83
C MET A 320 -1.43 -1.31 4.83
N GLN A 321 -1.41 -1.84 6.05
CA GLN A 321 -2.30 -1.42 7.13
C GLN A 321 -1.96 0.00 7.59
N GLY A 322 -0.67 0.32 7.70
CA GLY A 322 -0.18 1.66 8.03
C GLY A 322 -0.67 2.73 7.05
N ALA A 323 -0.78 2.39 5.76
CA ALA A 323 -1.38 3.28 4.76
C ALA A 323 -2.79 3.72 5.14
N VAL A 324 -3.60 2.81 5.69
CA VAL A 324 -4.98 3.09 6.13
C VAL A 324 -5.01 3.72 7.52
N GLN A 325 -4.11 3.36 8.43
CA GLN A 325 -4.13 3.88 9.80
C GLN A 325 -3.64 5.32 9.89
N TYR A 326 -2.54 5.65 9.23
CA TYR A 326 -1.87 6.95 9.36
C TYR A 326 -1.27 7.48 8.05
N GLY A 327 -1.25 6.67 7.01
CA GLY A 327 -0.62 6.97 5.73
C GLY A 327 -1.58 7.51 4.66
N THR A 328 -1.29 7.15 3.41
CA THR A 328 -1.95 7.74 2.23
C THR A 328 -3.43 7.36 2.06
N ALA A 329 -3.91 6.30 2.71
CA ALA A 329 -5.28 5.81 2.64
C ALA A 329 -6.12 6.16 3.89
N ARG A 330 -5.61 7.01 4.78
CA ARG A 330 -6.26 7.34 6.06
C ARG A 330 -7.69 7.89 5.94
N SER A 331 -8.03 8.47 4.80
CA SER A 331 -9.37 8.98 4.49
C SER A 331 -10.45 7.91 4.55
N LEU A 332 -10.11 6.63 4.33
CA LEU A 332 -11.02 5.50 4.55
C LEU A 332 -11.61 5.55 5.97
N ARG A 333 -10.79 5.90 6.96
CA ARG A 333 -11.18 5.93 8.38
C ARG A 333 -12.15 7.06 8.74
N ALA A 334 -12.36 8.03 7.86
CA ALA A 334 -13.45 9.00 8.04
C ALA A 334 -14.82 8.30 7.99
N ASN A 335 -14.90 7.23 7.18
CA ASN A 335 -16.13 6.51 6.92
C ASN A 335 -16.17 5.11 7.55
N PHE A 336 -15.05 4.46 7.86
CA PHE A 336 -15.10 3.09 8.40
C PHE A 336 -13.86 2.69 9.21
N SER A 337 -14.04 2.02 10.34
CA SER A 337 -12.92 1.58 11.20
C SER A 337 -13.18 0.32 12.04
N GLN A 338 -14.26 -0.42 11.75
CA GLN A 338 -14.72 -1.55 12.55
C GLN A 338 -13.85 -2.81 12.41
N PHE A 339 -13.12 -2.96 11.31
CA PHE A 339 -12.14 -4.03 11.10
C PHE A 339 -10.88 -3.54 10.37
N PRO A 340 -9.76 -4.30 10.45
CA PRO A 340 -8.54 -4.01 9.71
C PRO A 340 -8.73 -3.98 8.19
N VAL A 341 -8.13 -2.97 7.55
CA VAL A 341 -8.02 -2.87 6.09
C VAL A 341 -6.56 -2.64 5.73
N MET A 342 -6.07 -3.41 4.77
CA MET A 342 -4.72 -3.33 4.21
C MET A 342 -4.85 -2.89 2.76
N GLY A 343 -4.13 -1.85 2.33
CA GLY A 343 -4.20 -1.43 0.94
C GLY A 343 -3.09 -0.53 0.48
N LYS A 344 -3.15 -0.17 -0.81
CA LYS A 344 -2.21 0.74 -1.44
C LYS A 344 -2.95 1.72 -2.33
N THR A 345 -2.70 3.01 -2.11
CA THR A 345 -3.18 4.06 -3.01
C THR A 345 -2.24 4.28 -4.20
N GLY A 346 -2.81 4.73 -5.31
CA GLY A 346 -2.11 5.25 -6.48
C GLY A 346 -2.66 6.63 -6.86
N THR A 347 -1.78 7.55 -7.24
CA THR A 347 -2.17 8.86 -7.79
C THR A 347 -1.16 9.31 -8.81
N CYS A 348 -1.63 9.59 -10.01
CA CYS A 348 -0.84 10.12 -11.12
C CYS A 348 -1.76 10.87 -12.08
N SER A 349 -1.16 11.61 -13.01
CA SER A 349 -1.87 12.40 -14.02
C SER A 349 -1.26 12.09 -15.38
N ASN A 350 -2.09 11.90 -16.41
CA ASN A 350 -1.66 11.75 -17.79
C ASN A 350 -2.57 12.57 -18.71
N ASN A 351 -1.98 13.40 -19.60
CA ASN A 351 -2.69 14.16 -20.63
C ASN A 351 -3.93 14.95 -20.14
N GLY A 352 -3.85 15.60 -18.98
CA GLY A 352 -4.95 16.39 -18.41
C GLY A 352 -6.02 15.55 -17.70
N THR A 353 -5.77 14.26 -17.51
CA THR A 353 -6.62 13.33 -16.75
C THR A 353 -5.86 12.84 -15.53
N ARG A 354 -6.53 12.77 -14.39
CA ARG A 354 -6.01 12.28 -13.13
C ARG A 354 -6.56 10.88 -12.85
N PHE A 355 -5.71 10.04 -12.28
CA PHE A 355 -6.03 8.69 -11.87
C PHE A 355 -5.97 8.57 -10.35
N GLY A 356 -7.00 7.97 -9.76
CA GLY A 356 -7.08 7.67 -8.34
C GLY A 356 -7.31 6.19 -8.12
N TRP A 357 -6.29 5.49 -7.60
CA TRP A 357 -6.37 4.06 -7.33
C TRP A 357 -6.41 3.80 -5.83
N PHE A 358 -7.20 2.81 -5.43
CA PHE A 358 -7.03 2.12 -4.16
C PHE A 358 -7.37 0.64 -4.33
N GLY A 359 -6.35 -0.21 -4.22
CA GLY A 359 -6.51 -1.67 -4.10
C GLY A 359 -6.32 -2.06 -2.64
N SER A 360 -7.28 -2.80 -2.08
CA SER A 360 -7.26 -3.18 -0.67
C SER A 360 -7.89 -4.55 -0.41
N PHE A 361 -7.59 -5.12 0.75
CA PHE A 361 -8.36 -6.20 1.32
C PHE A 361 -8.67 -5.91 2.78
N ALA A 362 -9.79 -6.46 3.26
CA ALA A 362 -10.25 -6.29 4.63
C ALA A 362 -10.41 -7.63 5.34
N ASP A 363 -9.99 -7.69 6.60
CA ASP A 363 -10.19 -8.85 7.48
C ASP A 363 -11.56 -8.75 8.16
N THR A 364 -12.62 -9.19 7.47
CA THR A 364 -13.99 -9.09 7.98
C THR A 364 -14.37 -10.30 8.85
N PRO A 365 -15.41 -10.21 9.69
CA PRO A 365 -15.92 -11.35 10.46
C PRO A 365 -16.40 -12.55 9.62
N LYS A 366 -16.69 -12.36 8.33
CA LYS A 366 -17.09 -13.42 7.38
C LYS A 366 -15.93 -14.01 6.56
N GLY A 367 -14.73 -13.47 6.71
CA GLY A 367 -13.60 -13.75 5.81
C GLY A 367 -13.13 -12.50 5.08
N ARG A 368 -12.14 -12.67 4.21
CA ARG A 368 -11.54 -11.54 3.50
C ARG A 368 -12.39 -11.11 2.31
N ILE A 369 -12.41 -9.82 2.04
CA ILE A 369 -12.95 -9.24 0.80
C ILE A 369 -11.87 -8.32 0.20
N VAL A 370 -11.66 -8.43 -1.11
CA VAL A 370 -10.76 -7.55 -1.86
C VAL A 370 -11.59 -6.51 -2.58
N THR A 371 -11.10 -5.27 -2.59
CA THR A 371 -11.72 -4.16 -3.33
C THR A 371 -10.70 -3.43 -4.18
N VAL A 372 -11.15 -3.00 -5.36
CA VAL A 372 -10.41 -2.07 -6.22
C VAL A 372 -11.34 -0.92 -6.57
N PHE A 373 -10.97 0.28 -6.12
CA PHE A 373 -11.59 1.53 -6.58
C PHE A 373 -10.61 2.23 -7.52
N PHE A 374 -11.02 2.40 -8.76
CA PHE A 374 -10.26 3.13 -9.78
C PHE A 374 -11.10 4.29 -10.29
N LEU A 375 -10.56 5.49 -10.14
CA LEU A 375 -11.20 6.75 -10.49
C LEU A 375 -10.42 7.43 -11.62
N GLU A 376 -11.13 8.00 -12.58
CA GLU A 376 -10.58 8.76 -13.70
C GLU A 376 -11.27 10.12 -13.79
N GLY A 377 -10.51 11.21 -13.85
CA GLY A 377 -11.14 12.52 -14.03
C GLY A 377 -10.24 13.70 -13.76
N GLY A 378 -10.80 14.73 -13.12
CA GLY A 378 -10.11 15.98 -12.86
C GLY A 378 -9.49 16.06 -11.47
N ARG A 379 -9.38 17.28 -10.96
CA ARG A 379 -8.73 17.57 -9.68
C ARG A 379 -9.20 16.74 -8.46
N PRO A 380 -10.50 16.42 -8.25
CA PRO A 380 -10.93 15.62 -7.10
C PRO A 380 -10.60 14.11 -7.22
N THR A 381 -10.09 13.65 -8.37
CA THR A 381 -9.72 12.25 -8.58
C THR A 381 -8.32 11.96 -8.05
N PHE A 382 -8.20 11.16 -6.98
CA PHE A 382 -6.91 10.74 -6.41
C PHE A 382 -7.07 9.53 -5.50
N GLY A 383 -5.95 8.88 -5.18
CA GLY A 383 -5.92 7.63 -4.40
C GLY A 383 -6.57 7.75 -3.02
N PRO A 384 -6.26 8.78 -2.21
CA PRO A 384 -7.00 8.99 -0.96
C PRO A 384 -8.51 9.20 -1.15
N LYS A 385 -8.99 9.79 -2.25
CA LYS A 385 -10.44 9.81 -2.53
C LYS A 385 -10.95 8.39 -2.81
N ALA A 386 -10.26 7.58 -3.61
CA ALA A 386 -10.63 6.17 -3.81
C ALA A 386 -10.67 5.37 -2.48
N ALA A 387 -9.75 5.64 -1.55
CA ALA A 387 -9.75 5.04 -0.21
C ALA A 387 -10.93 5.52 0.66
N GLU A 388 -11.30 6.80 0.56
CA GLU A 388 -12.48 7.37 1.23
C GLU A 388 -13.77 6.65 0.79
N LEU A 389 -13.97 6.49 -0.52
CA LEU A 389 -15.12 5.78 -1.09
C LEU A 389 -15.13 4.30 -0.69
N THR A 390 -13.95 3.67 -0.60
CA THR A 390 -13.86 2.30 -0.08
C THR A 390 -14.33 2.20 1.38
N GLY A 391 -14.13 3.25 2.18
CA GLY A 391 -14.71 3.35 3.52
C GLY A 391 -16.23 3.47 3.51
N GLU A 392 -16.80 4.24 2.58
CA GLU A 392 -18.26 4.34 2.39
C GLU A 392 -18.86 3.00 1.97
N PHE A 393 -18.18 2.28 1.08
CA PHE A 393 -18.55 0.91 0.69
C PHE A 393 -18.62 -0.04 1.89
N TYR A 394 -17.58 -0.05 2.74
CA TYR A 394 -17.60 -0.89 3.94
C TYR A 394 -18.68 -0.46 4.95
N ARG A 395 -18.92 0.85 5.11
CA ARG A 395 -20.02 1.37 5.93
C ARG A 395 -21.37 0.86 5.41
N ALA A 396 -21.63 1.01 4.12
CA ALA A 396 -22.89 0.61 3.49
C ALA A 396 -23.15 -0.90 3.62
N LEU A 397 -22.11 -1.73 3.56
CA LEU A 397 -22.21 -3.18 3.82
C LEU A 397 -22.45 -3.49 5.30
N TRP A 398 -21.75 -2.79 6.18
CA TRP A 398 -21.89 -2.95 7.63
C TRP A 398 -23.30 -2.60 8.11
N ASP A 399 -23.85 -1.48 7.65
CA ASP A 399 -25.19 -1.02 8.02
C ASP A 399 -26.31 -1.94 7.49
N LYS A 400 -25.99 -2.79 6.51
CA LYS A 400 -26.88 -3.84 5.94
C LYS A 400 -26.59 -5.22 6.52
N ASP A 401 -25.85 -5.31 7.63
CA ASP A 401 -25.49 -6.55 8.32
C ASP A 401 -24.77 -7.58 7.42
N TYR A 402 -24.13 -7.13 6.33
CA TYR A 402 -23.51 -8.01 5.36
C TYR A 402 -22.40 -8.86 5.97
N PHE A 403 -21.70 -8.34 6.98
CA PHE A 403 -20.57 -9.02 7.63
C PHE A 403 -20.98 -9.87 8.85
N GLN A 404 -22.27 -9.96 9.21
CA GLN A 404 -22.73 -10.81 10.32
C GLN A 404 -22.67 -12.29 9.95
N GLN A 405 -22.03 -13.14 10.75
CA GLN A 405 -22.06 -14.59 10.53
C GLN A 405 -23.53 -15.06 10.50
N LYS A 406 -23.94 -15.78 9.44
CA LYS A 406 -25.28 -16.40 9.44
C LYS A 406 -25.32 -17.37 10.62
N PRO A 407 -26.38 -17.35 11.46
CA PRO A 407 -26.50 -18.34 12.52
C PRO A 407 -26.45 -19.74 11.90
N THR A 408 -25.54 -20.56 12.42
CA THR A 408 -25.48 -21.98 12.10
C THR A 408 -26.84 -22.56 12.48
N VAL A 409 -27.64 -22.96 11.50
CA VAL A 409 -28.87 -23.69 11.76
C VAL A 409 -28.44 -25.05 12.29
N GLU A 410 -28.40 -25.21 13.61
CA GLU A 410 -28.35 -26.53 14.21
C GLU A 410 -29.60 -27.28 13.75
N THR A 411 -29.39 -28.26 12.89
CA THR A 411 -30.39 -29.27 12.57
C THR A 411 -30.60 -30.06 13.84
N SER A 412 -31.54 -29.60 14.67
CA SER A 412 -32.07 -30.39 15.78
C SER A 412 -32.60 -31.69 15.18
N GLY A 413 -31.85 -32.76 15.41
CA GLY A 413 -32.24 -34.11 15.05
C GLY A 413 -33.59 -34.40 15.67
N VAL A 414 -34.60 -34.52 14.83
CA VAL A 414 -35.85 -35.17 15.18
C VAL A 414 -35.47 -36.62 15.47
N VAL A 415 -35.29 -36.94 16.75
CA VAL A 415 -35.25 -38.32 17.22
C VAL A 415 -36.65 -38.88 16.99
N GLY A 416 -36.80 -39.59 15.88
CA GLY A 416 -37.99 -40.36 15.57
C GLY A 416 -38.17 -41.47 16.60
N ALA A 417 -39.36 -41.53 17.16
CA ALA A 417 -39.85 -42.66 17.92
C ALA A 417 -40.11 -43.86 16.98
N SER A 418 -39.61 -45.04 17.35
CA SER A 418 -40.01 -46.42 16.96
C SER A 418 -38.87 -47.35 17.42
N GLU A 419 -39.05 -48.44 18.17
CA GLU A 419 -40.18 -49.25 18.63
C GLU A 419 -40.01 -49.65 20.10
#